data_AF-A0A376VZK7-F1
#
_entry.id   AF-A0A376VZK7-F1
#
_cell.length_a   1.000
_cell.length_b   1.000
_cell.length_c   1.000
_cell.angle_alpha   90.00
_cell.angle_beta   90.00
_cell.angle_gamma   90.00
#
_symmetry.space_group_name_H-M   'P 1'
#
loop_
_entity.id
_entity.type
_entity.pdbx_description
1 polymer ?
#
loop_
_entity_poly.entity_id
_entity_poly.type
_entity_poly.pdbx_seq_one_letter_code
_entity_poly.pdbx_strand_id
1 'polypeptide(L)' 'MSVKKVIDAVIVGPKVDVSAVKERIVIQEVLEASDIPYRHDRQLLHSALEKALQALG' A
#
# COMPACT_ATOMS: atom_id res chain seq x y z
N MET A 1 -19.11 7.73 19.05
CA MET A 1 -17.85 8.41 18.66
C MET A 1 -17.35 7.77 17.39
N SER A 2 -17.43 8.45 16.25
CA SER A 2 -16.76 7.95 15.04
C SER A 2 -15.27 8.20 15.18
N VAL A 3 -14.46 7.14 15.04
CA VAL A 3 -13.00 7.25 15.00
C VAL A 3 -12.63 8.19 13.85
N LYS A 4 -11.81 9.20 14.13
CA LYS A 4 -11.32 10.11 13.09
C LYS A 4 -10.56 9.27 12.05
N LYS A 5 -10.99 9.33 10.80
CA LYS A 5 -10.28 8.69 9.70
C LYS A 5 -9.05 9.53 9.39
N VAL A 6 -7.87 9.01 9.73
CA VAL A 6 -6.57 9.69 9.56
C VAL A 6 -5.75 9.07 8.41
N ILE A 7 -6.16 7.87 7.94
CA ILE A 7 -5.47 7.12 6.89
C ILE A 7 -6.45 6.88 5.75
N ASP A 8 -6.10 7.35 4.55
CA ASP A 8 -6.92 7.24 3.35
C ASP A 8 -6.54 6.06 2.45
N ALA A 9 -5.25 5.68 2.43
CA ALA A 9 -4.73 4.60 1.63
C ALA A 9 -3.73 3.71 2.41
N VAL A 10 -3.65 2.44 2.03
CA VAL A 10 -2.65 1.48 2.51
C VAL A 10 -2.02 0.76 1.33
N ILE A 11 -0.70 0.58 1.39
CA ILE A 11 0.07 -0.19 0.42
C ILE A 11 0.56 -1.45 1.12
N VAL A 12 0.31 -2.61 0.53
CA VAL A 12 0.68 -3.91 1.10
C VAL A 12 1.27 -4.83 0.03
N GLY A 13 1.94 -5.90 0.48
CA GLY A 13 2.42 -6.94 -0.41
C GLY A 13 1.27 -7.72 -1.07
N PRO A 14 1.52 -8.40 -2.21
CA PRO A 14 0.48 -9.00 -3.05
C PRO A 14 -0.28 -10.16 -2.40
N LYS A 15 0.24 -10.72 -1.30
CA LYS A 15 -0.33 -11.86 -0.58
C LYS A 15 -0.92 -11.49 0.78
N VAL A 16 -0.94 -10.20 1.13
CA VAL A 16 -1.53 -9.76 2.39
C VAL A 16 -3.05 -9.83 2.29
N ASP A 17 -3.72 -10.43 3.27
CA ASP A 17 -5.18 -10.41 3.34
C ASP A 17 -5.68 -9.02 3.75
N VAL A 18 -6.47 -8.41 2.88
CA VAL A 18 -7.04 -7.07 3.05
C VAL A 18 -8.55 -7.09 3.24
N SER A 19 -9.16 -8.26 3.43
CA SER A 19 -10.62 -8.43 3.56
C SER A 19 -11.22 -7.62 4.74
N ALA A 20 -10.42 -7.40 5.78
CA ALA A 20 -10.80 -6.59 6.93
C ALA A 20 -10.63 -5.07 6.72
N VAL A 21 -9.90 -4.65 5.68
CA VAL A 21 -9.60 -3.25 5.41
C VAL A 21 -10.80 -2.63 4.69
N LYS A 22 -11.59 -1.86 5.44
CA LYS A 22 -12.74 -1.13 4.91
C LYS A 22 -12.44 0.34 4.76
N GLU A 23 -13.12 0.95 3.78
CA GLU A 23 -13.14 2.41 3.55
C GLU A 23 -11.76 3.03 3.29
N ARG A 24 -10.77 2.24 2.86
CA ARG A 24 -9.45 2.72 2.47
C ARG A 24 -9.15 2.27 1.06
N ILE A 25 -8.37 3.07 0.37
CA ILE A 25 -7.75 2.63 -0.89
C ILE A 25 -6.70 1.59 -0.55
N VAL A 26 -6.76 0.44 -1.22
CA VAL A 26 -5.79 -0.64 -1.02
C VAL A 26 -5.01 -0.81 -2.32
N ILE A 27 -3.69 -0.63 -2.23
CA ILE A 27 -2.75 -0.93 -3.31
C ILE A 27 -1.98 -2.18 -2.91
N GLN A 28 -2.10 -3.26 -3.69
CA GLN A 28 -1.38 -4.51 -3.44
C GLN A 28 -0.34 -4.73 -4.54
N GLU A 29 0.93 -4.62 -4.21
CA GLU A 29 2.03 -4.67 -5.18
C GLU A 29 3.26 -5.38 -4.60
N VAL A 30 4.09 -5.96 -5.46
CA VAL A 30 5.41 -6.45 -5.05
C VAL A 30 6.28 -5.24 -4.71
N LEU A 31 6.79 -5.19 -3.49
CA LEU A 31 7.68 -4.13 -3.02
C LEU A 31 9.10 -4.63 -2.74
N GLU A 32 9.28 -5.93 -2.59
CA GLU A 32 10.55 -6.51 -2.15
C GLU A 32 11.61 -6.45 -3.25
N ALA A 33 12.82 -6.06 -2.85
CA ALA A 33 14.00 -6.22 -3.69
C ALA A 33 14.39 -7.71 -3.69
N SER A 34 14.66 -8.27 -4.88
CA SER A 34 14.91 -9.70 -5.07
C SER A 34 16.18 -10.22 -4.37
N ASP A 35 17.05 -9.33 -3.90
CA ASP A 35 18.41 -9.59 -3.44
C ASP A 35 18.57 -9.52 -1.91
N ILE A 36 17.74 -8.73 -1.19
CA ILE A 36 17.88 -8.49 0.25
C ILE A 36 16.53 -8.66 0.96
N PRO A 37 16.40 -9.62 1.91
CA PRO A 37 15.20 -9.80 2.70
C PRO A 37 14.75 -8.50 3.38
N TYR A 38 13.44 -8.23 3.41
CA TYR A 38 12.81 -7.08 4.07
C TYR A 38 13.19 -5.70 3.49
N ARG A 39 13.99 -5.64 2.42
CA ARG A 39 14.26 -4.39 1.71
C ARG A 39 13.16 -4.16 0.68
N HIS A 40 12.61 -2.95 0.67
CA HIS A 40 11.79 -2.52 -0.44
C HIS A 40 12.69 -2.00 -1.58
N ASP A 41 12.41 -2.46 -2.80
CA ASP A 41 12.91 -1.81 -3.99
C ASP A 41 12.29 -0.41 -4.05
N ARG A 42 13.16 0.61 -4.11
CA ARG A 42 12.73 2.01 -4.03
C ARG A 42 11.89 2.41 -5.24
N GLN A 43 12.17 1.87 -6.42
CA GLN A 43 11.38 2.18 -7.62
C GLN A 43 10.01 1.55 -7.53
N LEU A 44 9.91 0.29 -7.08
CA LEU A 44 8.62 -0.38 -6.89
C LEU A 44 7.77 0.34 -5.85
N LEU A 45 8.36 0.73 -4.72
CA LEU A 45 7.68 1.50 -3.69
C LEU A 45 7.21 2.87 -4.22
N HIS A 46 8.06 3.57 -4.95
CA HIS A 46 7.70 4.85 -5.56
C HIS A 46 6.52 4.70 -6.53
N SER A 47 6.54 3.71 -7.40
CA SER A 47 5.42 3.43 -8.31
C SER A 47 4.12 3.08 -7.57
N ALA A 48 4.20 2.36 -6.46
CA ALA A 48 3.02 2.07 -5.64
C ALA A 48 2.45 3.32 -4.96
N LEU A 49 3.31 4.25 -4.53
CA LEU A 49 2.91 5.55 -3.97
C LEU A 49 2.23 6.43 -5.03
N GLU A 50 2.78 6.51 -6.24
CA GLU A 50 2.16 7.24 -7.35
C GLU A 50 0.75 6.70 -7.67
N LYS A 51 0.58 5.37 -7.71
CA LYS A 51 -0.74 4.74 -7.86
C LYS A 51 -1.71 5.12 -6.73
N ALA A 52 -1.22 5.17 -5.50
CA ALA A 52 -2.03 5.56 -4.35
C ALA A 52 -2.47 7.04 -4.45
N LEU A 53 -1.57 7.93 -4.84
CA LEU A 53 -1.87 9.34 -5.07
C LEU A 53 -2.89 9.52 -6.20
N GLN A 54 -2.71 8.82 -7.33
CA GLN A 54 -3.65 8.85 -8.44
C GLN A 54 -5.05 8.36 -8.04
N ALA A 55 -5.13 7.36 -7.15
CA ALA A 55 -6.41 6.84 -6.66
C ALA A 55 -7.11 7.78 -5.67
N LEU A 56 -6.38 8.71 -5.04
CA LEU A 56 -6.94 9.71 -4.14
C LEU A 56 -7.65 10.86 -4.87
N GLY A 57 -7.28 11.11 -6.14
CA GLY A 57 -7.81 12.20 -6.96
C GLY A 57 -6.94 13.45 -6.89
#